data_AF-A0A177LS46-F1
#
_entry.id   AF-A0A177LS46-F1
#
_cell.length_a   1.000
_cell.length_b   1.000
_cell.length_c   1.000
_cell.angle_alpha   90.00
_cell.angle_beta   90.00
_cell.angle_gamma   90.00
#
_symmetry.space_group_name_H-M   'P 1'
#
loop_
_entity.id
_entity.type
_entity.pdbx_description
1 polymer ?
#
loop_
_entity_poly.entity_id
_entity_poly.type
_entity_poly.pdbx_seq_one_letter_code
_entity_poly.pdbx_strand_id
1 'polypeptide(L)'
;MKKILFSCLLASASGLFFGQSVFTDNFEAATLGNLGTDITGVTAGQGGWYITAAAAATNSAASNFQVENNTAVHGKVLSILGSAGPTGTKQINQNNKLVSVWGTRTPGNDILTYEFDVFSGATTTSQNTGRVYLWDGSAANKCVIGFALNMATKQHTLVAYIDPAEVNPSETGEVGNWGFTFNTALEANTWYKVGLAWDSVTGEIAYKIINETTGAVVIDQFYNGAGVGAVPNLANIQVLAVPNTTVIANTVAANLLFDNIQLKATDSIDLLAVGDVVDTKSKLSVYPNPFTDVLKISDVKGVKSVSVNDISGRQVKTLAPSAELNLSSLKSGLYIVNLQMEDGSVKSFKAIKK
;
A
#
# COMPACT_ATOMS: atom_id res chain seq x y z
N MET A 1 30.26 -20.83 53.34
CA MET A 1 31.15 -20.94 52.17
C MET A 1 30.60 -21.97 51.19
N LYS A 2 30.00 -21.54 50.08
CA LYS A 2 30.11 -22.11 48.72
C LYS A 2 29.05 -21.45 47.81
N LYS A 3 29.54 -20.97 46.68
CA LYS A 3 28.82 -20.26 45.61
C LYS A 3 27.92 -21.22 44.83
N ILE A 4 26.77 -20.75 44.33
CA ILE A 4 26.27 -21.13 43.00
C ILE A 4 25.69 -19.87 42.33
N LEU A 5 26.30 -19.53 41.21
CA LEU A 5 25.90 -18.54 40.21
C LEU A 5 24.66 -19.07 39.48
N PHE A 6 23.66 -18.24 39.19
CA PHE A 6 22.75 -18.50 38.08
C PHE A 6 22.54 -17.22 37.27
N SER A 7 23.13 -17.25 36.08
CA SER A 7 22.94 -16.31 34.97
C SER A 7 21.68 -16.65 34.17
N CYS A 8 21.26 -15.70 33.33
CA CYS A 8 20.24 -15.82 32.27
C CYS A 8 18.78 -15.66 32.77
N LEU A 9 17.89 -14.90 32.14
CA LEU A 9 17.82 -14.38 30.78
C LEU A 9 17.45 -12.89 30.80
N LEU A 10 18.10 -12.06 29.97
CA LEU A 10 17.41 -10.92 29.40
C LEU A 10 16.27 -11.49 28.54
N ALA A 11 15.03 -11.36 29.02
CA ALA A 11 13.90 -11.43 28.12
C ALA A 11 13.97 -10.20 27.22
N SER A 12 14.55 -10.37 26.03
CA SER A 12 14.31 -9.44 24.93
C SER A 12 12.81 -9.44 24.69
N ALA A 13 12.12 -8.43 25.20
CA ALA A 13 10.80 -8.08 24.73
C ALA A 13 10.98 -7.74 23.25
N SER A 14 10.68 -8.70 22.37
CA SER A 14 10.38 -8.40 20.99
C SER A 14 9.14 -7.51 21.01
N GLY A 15 9.39 -6.20 21.03
CA GLY A 15 8.37 -5.21 20.80
C GLY A 15 7.67 -5.56 19.50
N LEU A 16 6.35 -5.49 19.50
CA LEU A 16 5.60 -5.43 18.26
C LEU A 16 6.09 -4.15 17.56
N PHE A 17 6.88 -4.31 16.50
CA PHE A 17 7.40 -3.21 15.72
C PHE A 17 6.23 -2.63 14.92
N PHE A 18 5.84 -1.39 15.22
CA PHE A 18 4.86 -0.65 14.44
C PHE A 18 5.61 0.35 13.58
N GLY A 19 5.40 0.29 12.26
CA GLY A 19 5.86 1.33 11.35
C GLY A 19 5.30 2.69 11.76
N GLN A 20 6.16 3.72 11.76
CA GLN A 20 5.72 5.09 11.99
C GLN A 20 4.98 5.59 10.74
N SER A 21 3.69 5.89 10.89
CA SER A 21 2.90 6.45 9.79
C SER A 21 3.42 7.83 9.39
N VAL A 22 3.69 8.01 8.09
CA VAL A 22 3.96 9.30 7.46
C VAL A 22 2.64 9.94 7.04
N PHE A 23 1.86 9.23 6.23
CA PHE A 23 0.46 9.55 6.00
C PHE A 23 -0.32 8.32 5.57
N THR A 24 -1.63 8.36 5.83
CA THR A 24 -2.58 7.33 5.37
C THR A 24 -3.88 7.99 4.96
N ASP A 25 -4.47 7.54 3.85
CA ASP A 25 -5.80 7.94 3.45
C ASP A 25 -6.48 6.83 2.64
N ASN A 26 -7.65 6.39 3.10
CA ASN A 26 -8.55 5.46 2.41
C ASN A 26 -9.82 6.17 1.90
N PHE A 27 -9.84 7.50 1.92
CA PHE A 27 -10.91 8.37 1.41
C PHE A 27 -12.30 8.20 2.02
N GLU A 28 -12.50 7.27 2.96
CA GLU A 28 -13.80 7.02 3.60
C GLU A 28 -14.30 8.23 4.40
N ALA A 29 -13.38 8.97 5.01
CA ALA A 29 -13.66 10.20 5.73
C ALA A 29 -13.93 11.40 4.81
N ALA A 30 -13.60 11.30 3.51
CA ALA A 30 -13.80 12.38 2.56
C ALA A 30 -15.27 12.48 2.10
N THR A 31 -15.67 13.68 1.69
CA THR A 31 -16.94 13.96 1.01
C THR A 31 -16.82 13.66 -0.48
N LEU A 32 -17.91 13.15 -1.07
CA LEU A 32 -17.96 12.90 -2.52
C LEU A 32 -17.84 14.21 -3.31
N GLY A 33 -17.12 14.16 -4.43
CA GLY A 33 -16.86 15.31 -5.29
C GLY A 33 -15.38 15.69 -5.32
N ASN A 34 -15.07 16.97 -5.57
CA ASN A 34 -13.70 17.42 -5.78
C ASN A 34 -12.76 17.09 -4.59
N LEU A 35 -11.61 16.48 -4.85
CA LEU A 35 -10.57 16.28 -3.84
C LEU A 35 -10.03 17.62 -3.33
N GLY A 36 -9.88 18.60 -4.21
CA GLY A 36 -9.52 19.98 -3.89
C GLY A 36 -10.06 20.93 -4.93
N THR A 37 -10.00 22.23 -4.68
CA THR A 37 -10.52 23.27 -5.59
C THR A 37 -9.43 24.09 -6.27
N ASP A 38 -8.18 23.97 -5.82
CA ASP A 38 -7.04 24.75 -6.26
C ASP A 38 -6.03 23.88 -7.00
N ILE A 39 -5.97 24.03 -8.32
CA ILE A 39 -5.05 23.28 -9.21
C ILE A 39 -3.63 23.84 -9.26
N THR A 40 -3.31 24.85 -8.46
CA THR A 40 -1.97 25.44 -8.38
C THR A 40 -1.09 24.79 -7.31
N GLY A 41 -1.66 23.94 -6.45
CA GLY A 41 -0.93 23.25 -5.39
C GLY A 41 -0.61 24.11 -4.18
N VAL A 42 -1.28 25.26 -4.03
CA VAL A 42 -1.09 26.20 -2.90
C VAL A 42 -2.06 25.91 -1.76
N THR A 43 -3.31 25.59 -2.07
CA THR A 43 -4.36 25.34 -1.08
C THR A 43 -4.64 23.85 -0.95
N ALA A 44 -4.63 23.34 0.29
CA ALA A 44 -4.98 21.95 0.57
C ALA A 44 -6.48 21.71 0.33
N GLY A 45 -6.80 20.56 -0.25
CA GLY A 45 -8.13 20.00 -0.34
C GLY A 45 -8.46 19.05 0.82
N GLN A 46 -9.40 18.14 0.58
CA GLN A 46 -9.80 17.09 1.51
C GLN A 46 -8.60 16.22 1.91
N GLY A 47 -8.56 15.75 3.16
CA GLY A 47 -7.46 14.92 3.67
C GLY A 47 -6.08 15.60 3.72
N GLY A 48 -5.98 16.90 3.41
CA GLY A 48 -4.70 17.60 3.26
C GLY A 48 -4.03 17.40 1.90
N TRP A 49 -4.75 16.86 0.90
CA TRP A 49 -4.23 16.65 -0.44
C TRP A 49 -4.15 17.96 -1.22
N TYR A 50 -2.98 18.25 -1.79
CA TYR A 50 -2.77 19.34 -2.73
C TYR A 50 -2.88 18.78 -4.14
N ILE A 51 -3.60 19.47 -5.02
CA ILE A 51 -3.77 19.06 -6.41
C ILE A 51 -3.04 20.04 -7.33
N THR A 52 -2.41 19.52 -8.38
CA THR A 52 -1.74 20.35 -9.40
C THR A 52 -2.04 19.85 -10.80
N ALA A 53 -2.31 20.79 -11.71
CA ALA A 53 -2.52 20.52 -13.13
C ALA A 53 -2.05 21.70 -13.98
N ALA A 54 -1.57 21.43 -15.19
CA ALA A 54 -1.23 22.49 -16.14
C ALA A 54 -2.51 23.15 -16.69
N ALA A 55 -2.78 24.41 -16.34
CA ALA A 55 -4.06 25.07 -16.62
C ALA A 55 -4.52 25.01 -18.10
N ALA A 56 -3.59 24.99 -19.06
CA ALA A 56 -3.88 24.96 -20.49
C ALA A 56 -4.06 23.53 -21.08
N ALA A 57 -3.81 22.46 -20.31
CA ALA A 57 -3.94 21.10 -20.80
C ALA A 57 -5.38 20.57 -20.69
N THR A 58 -5.75 19.61 -21.53
CA THR A 58 -7.05 18.95 -21.50
C THR A 58 -7.31 18.28 -20.15
N ASN A 59 -8.55 18.40 -19.63
CA ASN A 59 -8.97 17.82 -18.34
C ASN A 59 -8.12 18.28 -17.14
N SER A 60 -7.80 19.57 -17.07
CA SER A 60 -7.00 20.14 -15.97
C SER A 60 -7.81 20.78 -14.86
N ALA A 61 -9.14 20.89 -15.00
CA ALA A 61 -10.00 21.45 -13.97
C ALA A 61 -10.01 20.58 -12.70
N ALA A 62 -10.24 21.20 -11.55
CA ALA A 62 -10.37 20.54 -10.24
C ALA A 62 -11.41 19.40 -10.23
N SER A 63 -12.45 19.49 -11.07
CA SER A 63 -13.45 18.44 -11.26
C SER A 63 -12.90 17.13 -11.85
N ASN A 64 -11.63 17.10 -12.28
CA ASN A 64 -10.95 15.89 -12.75
C ASN A 64 -10.11 15.21 -11.65
N PHE A 65 -10.22 15.69 -10.41
CA PHE A 65 -9.71 15.07 -9.20
C PHE A 65 -10.90 14.84 -8.26
N GLN A 66 -11.43 13.63 -8.21
CA GLN A 66 -12.66 13.32 -7.49
C GLN A 66 -12.42 12.31 -6.37
N VAL A 67 -13.23 12.39 -5.33
CA VAL A 67 -13.56 11.27 -4.45
C VAL A 67 -14.92 10.77 -4.89
N GLU A 68 -14.99 9.52 -5.33
CA GLU A 68 -16.20 8.90 -5.86
C GLU A 68 -16.51 7.56 -5.20
N ASN A 69 -17.79 7.16 -5.21
CA ASN A 69 -18.17 5.82 -4.79
C ASN A 69 -17.72 4.80 -5.83
N ASN A 70 -17.19 3.68 -5.36
CA ASN A 70 -16.86 2.51 -6.18
C ASN A 70 -17.78 1.34 -5.79
N THR A 71 -17.26 0.11 -5.75
CA THR A 71 -18.00 -1.06 -5.29
C THR A 71 -18.18 -1.06 -3.78
N ALA A 72 -19.09 -1.90 -3.26
CA ALA A 72 -19.31 -2.04 -1.81
C ALA A 72 -18.04 -2.46 -1.03
N VAL A 73 -17.08 -3.10 -1.71
CA VAL A 73 -15.79 -3.51 -1.12
C VAL A 73 -14.87 -2.29 -0.92
N HIS A 74 -14.68 -1.49 -1.97
CA HIS A 74 -13.73 -0.37 -2.01
C HIS A 74 -14.32 0.97 -1.57
N GLY A 75 -15.64 1.05 -1.31
CA GLY A 75 -16.25 2.24 -0.73
C GLY A 75 -15.98 3.52 -1.54
N LYS A 76 -15.29 4.48 -0.95
CA LYS A 76 -14.89 5.73 -1.62
C LYS A 76 -13.46 5.63 -2.09
N VAL A 77 -13.22 6.02 -3.34
CA VAL A 77 -11.89 5.98 -3.96
C VAL A 77 -11.50 7.34 -4.52
N LEU A 78 -10.19 7.56 -4.65
CA LEU A 78 -9.65 8.66 -5.44
C LEU A 78 -9.77 8.33 -6.92
N SER A 79 -10.37 9.24 -7.68
CA SER A 79 -10.44 9.22 -9.13
C SER A 79 -9.68 10.41 -9.72
N ILE A 80 -8.79 10.13 -10.67
CA ILE A 80 -8.11 11.16 -11.47
C ILE A 80 -8.33 10.86 -12.95
N LEU A 81 -9.13 11.69 -13.62
CA LEU A 81 -9.39 11.56 -15.05
C LEU A 81 -8.23 12.13 -15.85
N GLY A 82 -7.42 11.31 -16.52
CA GLY A 82 -6.25 11.76 -17.28
C GLY A 82 -6.54 12.74 -18.42
N SER A 83 -5.49 13.30 -19.01
CA SER A 83 -5.64 14.27 -20.12
C SER A 83 -6.07 13.54 -21.39
N ALA A 84 -7.13 14.00 -22.05
CA ALA A 84 -7.48 13.62 -23.44
C ALA A 84 -6.73 14.49 -24.46
N GLY A 85 -5.45 14.76 -24.21
CA GLY A 85 -4.58 15.52 -25.08
C GLY A 85 -3.14 14.99 -25.02
N PRO A 86 -2.25 15.47 -25.91
CA PRO A 86 -0.86 14.99 -25.99
C PRO A 86 -0.01 15.40 -24.78
N THR A 87 -0.47 16.37 -23.99
CA THR A 87 0.20 16.85 -22.78
C THR A 87 -0.83 16.99 -21.65
N GLY A 88 -0.34 17.19 -20.43
CA GLY A 88 -1.19 17.37 -19.25
C GLY A 88 -0.89 16.34 -18.19
N THR A 89 0.01 16.69 -17.28
CA THR A 89 0.24 15.95 -16.05
C THR A 89 -0.69 16.49 -14.98
N LYS A 90 -1.36 15.59 -14.29
CA LYS A 90 -2.04 15.87 -13.02
C LYS A 90 -1.28 15.22 -11.89
N GLN A 91 -1.24 15.88 -10.74
CA GLN A 91 -0.51 15.40 -9.58
C GLN A 91 -1.32 15.67 -8.32
N ILE A 92 -1.17 14.79 -7.34
CA ILE A 92 -1.55 15.06 -5.96
C ILE A 92 -0.43 14.69 -5.00
N ASN A 93 -0.35 15.41 -3.88
CA ASN A 93 0.61 15.11 -2.81
C ASN A 93 0.11 15.66 -1.45
N GLN A 94 0.83 15.33 -0.39
CA GLN A 94 0.56 15.76 0.99
C GLN A 94 1.59 16.78 1.49
N ASN A 95 2.02 17.72 0.62
CA ASN A 95 3.07 18.76 0.80
C ASN A 95 3.78 18.75 2.16
N ASN A 96 5.09 18.49 2.15
CA ASN A 96 6.01 18.52 3.30
C ASN A 96 5.75 17.51 4.43
N LYS A 97 4.63 16.76 4.45
CA LYS A 97 4.41 15.71 5.48
C LYS A 97 5.53 14.67 5.47
N LEU A 98 6.00 14.27 4.28
CA LEU A 98 7.10 13.33 4.13
C LEU A 98 8.40 13.86 4.76
N VAL A 99 8.85 15.05 4.36
CA VAL A 99 10.07 15.67 4.89
C VAL A 99 10.00 15.80 6.41
N SER A 100 8.87 16.28 6.93
CA SER A 100 8.69 16.50 8.36
C SER A 100 8.77 15.18 9.14
N VAL A 101 8.03 14.15 8.74
CA VAL A 101 7.99 12.88 9.49
C VAL A 101 9.30 12.13 9.33
N TRP A 102 9.88 12.09 8.12
CA TRP A 102 11.16 11.43 7.87
C TRP A 102 12.30 12.03 8.68
N GLY A 103 12.32 13.36 8.83
CA GLY A 103 13.29 14.08 9.65
C GLY A 103 13.13 13.83 11.15
N THR A 104 11.97 13.37 11.61
CA THR A 104 11.67 13.08 13.03
C THR A 104 11.37 11.59 13.27
N ARG A 105 11.84 10.72 12.38
CA ARG A 105 11.52 9.29 12.48
C ARG A 105 12.24 8.62 13.65
N THR A 106 11.63 7.55 14.16
CA THR A 106 12.26 6.72 15.20
C THR A 106 13.60 6.19 14.65
N PRO A 107 14.71 6.33 15.40
CA PRO A 107 15.99 5.76 14.98
C PRO A 107 15.87 4.25 14.71
N GLY A 108 16.42 3.79 13.59
CA GLY A 108 16.29 2.40 13.12
C GLY A 108 15.12 2.17 12.16
N ASN A 109 14.15 3.09 12.07
CA ASN A 109 13.13 3.04 11.02
C ASN A 109 13.69 3.64 9.73
N ASP A 110 14.62 2.93 9.11
CA ASP A 110 15.40 3.42 7.97
C ASP A 110 14.81 3.03 6.60
N ILE A 111 13.68 2.33 6.60
CA ILE A 111 12.97 1.92 5.39
C ILE A 111 11.71 2.77 5.23
N LEU A 112 11.46 3.27 4.02
CA LEU A 112 10.21 3.93 3.67
C LEU A 112 9.37 3.01 2.79
N THR A 113 8.16 2.67 3.24
CA THR A 113 7.20 1.86 2.49
C THR A 113 6.05 2.71 1.98
N TYR A 114 5.73 2.56 0.68
CA TYR A 114 4.61 3.22 0.02
C TYR A 114 3.68 2.14 -0.55
N GLU A 115 2.55 1.94 0.11
CA GLU A 115 1.52 0.97 -0.25
C GLU A 115 0.25 1.67 -0.69
N PHE A 116 -0.42 1.12 -1.70
CA PHE A 116 -1.68 1.63 -2.22
C PHE A 116 -2.37 0.57 -3.07
N ASP A 117 -3.68 0.73 -3.23
CA ASP A 117 -4.47 -0.05 -4.17
C ASP A 117 -4.67 0.77 -5.46
N VAL A 118 -4.62 0.10 -6.61
CA VAL A 118 -4.85 0.72 -7.92
C VAL A 118 -5.78 -0.13 -8.77
N PHE A 119 -6.75 0.54 -9.41
CA PHE A 119 -7.63 -0.11 -10.36
C PHE A 119 -7.07 -0.01 -11.78
N SER A 120 -6.93 -1.14 -12.46
CA SER A 120 -6.38 -1.19 -13.82
C SER A 120 -7.30 -0.60 -14.89
N GLY A 121 -8.58 -0.42 -14.58
CA GLY A 121 -9.59 0.13 -15.48
C GLY A 121 -9.95 -0.78 -16.66
N ALA A 122 -11.01 -0.42 -17.37
CA ALA A 122 -11.43 -1.13 -18.58
C ALA A 122 -10.38 -1.06 -19.71
N THR A 123 -10.52 -1.93 -20.70
CA THR A 123 -9.75 -1.85 -21.94
C THR A 123 -9.98 -0.49 -22.61
N THR A 124 -8.90 0.18 -23.00
CA THR A 124 -8.93 1.52 -23.58
C THR A 124 -7.73 1.71 -24.51
N THR A 125 -7.80 2.71 -25.40
CA THR A 125 -6.66 3.17 -26.21
C THR A 125 -5.90 4.31 -25.54
N SER A 126 -6.35 4.77 -24.36
CA SER A 126 -5.74 5.87 -23.62
C SER A 126 -4.30 5.56 -23.23
N GLN A 127 -3.39 6.44 -23.63
CA GLN A 127 -1.97 6.38 -23.23
C GLN A 127 -1.74 6.98 -21.84
N ASN A 128 -2.80 7.34 -21.11
CA ASN A 128 -2.64 7.87 -19.77
C ASN A 128 -1.88 6.86 -18.89
N THR A 129 -0.96 7.38 -18.09
CA THR A 129 -0.14 6.57 -17.20
C THR A 129 -0.35 7.02 -15.76
N GLY A 130 -0.81 6.10 -14.92
CA GLY A 130 -0.88 6.30 -13.47
C GLY A 130 0.45 6.04 -12.84
N ARG A 131 0.90 6.94 -11.97
CA ARG A 131 2.25 6.90 -11.41
C ARG A 131 2.19 7.18 -9.93
N VAL A 132 2.98 6.45 -9.16
CA VAL A 132 3.23 6.73 -7.75
C VAL A 132 4.73 6.79 -7.57
N TYR A 133 5.24 7.89 -7.05
CA TYR A 133 6.68 8.12 -6.95
C TYR A 133 7.08 8.55 -5.55
N LEU A 134 8.31 8.16 -5.20
CA LEU A 134 9.07 8.69 -4.10
C LEU A 134 10.32 9.38 -4.67
N TRP A 135 10.40 10.69 -4.51
CA TRP A 135 11.52 11.53 -4.94
C TRP A 135 12.35 11.98 -3.76
N ASP A 136 13.66 12.07 -3.98
CA ASP A 136 14.56 12.78 -3.07
C ASP A 136 14.49 14.31 -3.25
N GLY A 137 15.11 15.03 -2.32
CA GLY A 137 15.23 16.49 -2.36
C GLY A 137 16.52 17.01 -2.98
N SER A 138 17.31 16.15 -3.62
CA SER A 138 18.61 16.56 -4.16
C SER A 138 18.45 17.29 -5.50
N ALA A 139 19.49 18.01 -5.92
CA ALA A 139 19.52 18.65 -7.23
C ALA A 139 19.45 17.65 -8.39
N ALA A 140 19.82 16.38 -8.15
CA ALA A 140 19.72 15.30 -9.13
C ALA A 140 18.29 14.74 -9.28
N ASN A 141 17.37 15.09 -8.36
CA ASN A 141 15.98 14.66 -8.33
C ASN A 141 15.84 13.15 -8.58
N LYS A 142 16.38 12.37 -7.64
CA LYS A 142 16.43 10.91 -7.73
C LYS A 142 15.03 10.37 -7.45
N CYS A 143 14.46 9.62 -8.39
CA CYS A 143 13.27 8.81 -8.14
C CYS A 143 13.71 7.58 -7.37
N VAL A 144 13.65 7.63 -6.06
CA VAL A 144 14.21 6.58 -5.21
C VAL A 144 13.52 5.24 -5.48
N ILE A 145 12.19 5.25 -5.58
CA ILE A 145 11.40 4.15 -6.14
C ILE A 145 10.04 4.67 -6.65
N GLY A 146 9.45 3.95 -7.59
CA GLY A 146 8.26 4.36 -8.29
C GLY A 146 7.55 3.23 -8.99
N PHE A 147 6.25 3.43 -9.16
CA PHE A 147 5.34 2.60 -9.94
C PHE A 147 4.78 3.43 -11.09
N ALA A 148 4.62 2.80 -12.26
CA ALA A 148 3.77 3.35 -13.32
C ALA A 148 2.89 2.25 -13.95
N LEU A 149 1.67 2.60 -14.35
CA LEU A 149 0.73 1.75 -15.06
C LEU A 149 0.24 2.46 -16.31
N ASN A 150 0.49 1.88 -17.49
CA ASN A 150 -0.05 2.37 -18.75
C ASN A 150 -1.48 1.85 -18.96
N MET A 151 -2.45 2.75 -19.17
CA MET A 151 -3.86 2.36 -19.29
C MET A 151 -4.21 1.63 -20.59
N ALA A 152 -3.45 1.82 -21.67
CA ALA A 152 -3.68 1.11 -22.93
C ALA A 152 -3.11 -0.31 -22.88
N THR A 153 -1.83 -0.45 -22.50
CA THR A 153 -1.15 -1.76 -22.52
C THR A 153 -1.36 -2.57 -21.25
N LYS A 154 -1.83 -1.92 -20.17
CA LYS A 154 -1.87 -2.46 -18.80
C LYS A 154 -0.52 -2.93 -18.27
N GLN A 155 0.58 -2.58 -18.93
CA GLN A 155 1.91 -2.88 -18.44
C GLN A 155 2.24 -1.98 -17.26
N HIS A 156 2.92 -2.58 -16.29
CA HIS A 156 3.46 -1.87 -15.14
C HIS A 156 4.97 -1.69 -15.28
N THR A 157 5.46 -0.60 -14.73
CA THR A 157 6.86 -0.18 -14.83
C THR A 157 7.38 0.13 -13.43
N LEU A 158 8.53 -0.46 -13.07
CA LEU A 158 9.35 0.00 -11.94
C LEU A 158 10.13 1.23 -12.41
N VAL A 159 10.07 2.33 -11.66
CA VAL A 159 10.93 3.49 -11.90
C VAL A 159 11.82 3.69 -10.68
N ALA A 160 13.13 3.70 -10.86
CA ALA A 160 14.06 3.80 -9.72
C ALA A 160 15.37 4.47 -10.12
N TYR A 161 16.05 5.06 -9.14
CA TYR A 161 17.40 5.55 -9.24
C TYR A 161 18.37 4.39 -9.00
N ILE A 162 18.88 3.80 -10.06
CA ILE A 162 19.54 2.49 -10.04
C ILE A 162 20.56 2.36 -11.17
N ASP A 163 21.50 1.43 -11.05
CA ASP A 163 22.25 0.91 -12.21
C ASP A 163 21.32 -0.02 -13.01
N PRO A 164 21.07 0.24 -14.31
CA PRO A 164 20.13 -0.56 -15.08
C PRO A 164 20.53 -2.04 -15.21
N ALA A 165 21.82 -2.37 -15.03
CA ALA A 165 22.30 -3.74 -15.03
C ALA A 165 21.78 -4.57 -13.84
N GLU A 166 21.36 -3.94 -12.73
CA GLU A 166 20.79 -4.62 -11.56
C GLU A 166 19.43 -5.27 -11.86
N VAL A 167 18.67 -4.70 -12.80
CA VAL A 167 17.35 -5.23 -13.20
C VAL A 167 17.47 -6.06 -14.48
N ASN A 168 18.28 -5.61 -15.43
CA ASN A 168 18.54 -6.33 -16.67
C ASN A 168 20.06 -6.33 -16.96
N PRO A 169 20.79 -7.43 -16.69
CA PRO A 169 22.25 -7.49 -16.86
C PRO A 169 22.78 -7.22 -18.26
N SER A 170 21.91 -7.19 -19.27
CA SER A 170 22.26 -6.84 -20.65
C SER A 170 22.14 -5.35 -20.97
N GLU A 171 21.51 -4.56 -20.09
CA GLU A 171 21.44 -3.10 -20.23
C GLU A 171 22.80 -2.47 -19.94
N THR A 172 23.15 -1.49 -20.74
CA THR A 172 24.35 -0.67 -20.55
C THR A 172 23.92 0.74 -20.21
N GLY A 173 24.38 1.26 -19.08
CA GLY A 173 24.08 2.63 -18.67
C GLY A 173 24.77 2.99 -17.37
N GLU A 174 24.75 4.27 -17.04
CA GLU A 174 25.20 4.73 -15.73
C GLU A 174 24.01 4.74 -14.76
N VAL A 175 24.34 4.75 -13.47
CA VAL A 175 23.36 4.96 -12.40
C VAL A 175 22.54 6.22 -12.68
N GLY A 176 21.21 6.08 -12.69
CA GLY A 176 20.30 7.17 -12.99
C GLY A 176 18.85 6.79 -12.74
N ASN A 177 17.92 7.68 -13.10
CA ASN A 177 16.50 7.36 -13.07
C ASN A 177 16.14 6.49 -14.28
N TRP A 178 15.90 5.20 -14.06
CA TRP A 178 15.54 4.23 -15.08
C TRP A 178 14.11 3.72 -14.90
N GLY A 179 13.48 3.31 -16.01
CA GLY A 179 12.15 2.71 -16.04
C GLY A 179 12.19 1.32 -16.67
N PHE A 180 11.75 0.31 -15.92
CA PHE A 180 11.74 -1.10 -16.35
C PHE A 180 10.30 -1.57 -16.49
N THR A 181 9.83 -1.68 -17.73
CA THR A 181 8.48 -2.15 -18.03
C THR A 181 8.46 -3.66 -18.10
N PHE A 182 7.61 -4.28 -17.28
CA PHE A 182 7.48 -5.73 -17.23
C PHE A 182 6.52 -6.22 -18.32
N ASN A 183 6.85 -7.37 -18.91
CA ASN A 183 6.05 -7.95 -20.00
C ASN A 183 4.69 -8.48 -19.52
N THR A 184 4.58 -8.85 -18.25
CA THR A 184 3.32 -9.30 -17.65
C THR A 184 2.40 -8.10 -17.46
N ALA A 185 1.44 -7.94 -18.38
CA ALA A 185 0.40 -6.92 -18.24
C ALA A 185 -0.57 -7.29 -17.11
N LEU A 186 -1.10 -6.27 -16.44
CA LEU A 186 -2.20 -6.41 -15.49
C LEU A 186 -3.50 -6.69 -16.25
N GLU A 187 -4.41 -7.44 -15.62
CA GLU A 187 -5.74 -7.71 -16.17
C GLU A 187 -6.59 -6.44 -16.12
N ALA A 188 -7.42 -6.21 -17.14
CA ALA A 188 -8.35 -5.08 -17.15
C ALA A 188 -9.48 -5.29 -16.13
N ASN A 189 -10.00 -4.18 -15.59
CA ASN A 189 -11.05 -4.15 -14.56
C ASN A 189 -10.68 -4.90 -13.27
N THR A 190 -9.43 -4.83 -12.85
CA THR A 190 -8.93 -5.56 -11.69
C THR A 190 -8.25 -4.60 -10.71
N TRP A 191 -8.50 -4.81 -9.42
CA TRP A 191 -7.80 -4.12 -8.34
C TRP A 191 -6.52 -4.86 -7.97
N TYR A 192 -5.45 -4.09 -7.78
CA TYR A 192 -4.14 -4.58 -7.40
C TYR A 192 -3.64 -3.83 -6.19
N LYS A 193 -3.07 -4.57 -5.25
CA LYS A 193 -2.28 -4.00 -4.15
C LYS A 193 -0.85 -3.83 -4.61
N VAL A 194 -0.31 -2.64 -4.46
CA VAL A 194 1.06 -2.30 -4.86
C VAL A 194 1.84 -1.88 -3.63
N GLY A 195 3.00 -2.48 -3.42
CA GLY A 195 3.93 -2.15 -2.37
C GLY A 195 5.28 -1.74 -2.96
N LEU A 196 5.78 -0.58 -2.52
CA LEU A 196 7.10 -0.07 -2.82
C LEU A 196 7.86 0.09 -1.51
N ALA A 197 9.11 -0.34 -1.43
CA ALA A 197 9.97 -0.06 -0.28
C ALA A 197 11.32 0.45 -0.74
N TRP A 198 11.92 1.33 0.07
CA TRP A 198 13.30 1.76 -0.09
C TRP A 198 14.00 1.84 1.27
N ASP A 199 15.16 1.22 1.38
CA ASP A 199 16.05 1.31 2.53
C ASP A 199 17.05 2.46 2.33
N SER A 200 17.00 3.44 3.21
CA SER A 200 17.89 4.61 3.15
C SER A 200 19.34 4.34 3.53
N VAL A 201 19.63 3.24 4.22
CA VAL A 201 20.96 2.84 4.65
C VAL A 201 21.64 1.96 3.61
N THR A 202 20.92 0.98 3.05
CA THR A 202 21.49 0.03 2.09
C THR A 202 21.24 0.41 0.63
N GLY A 203 20.20 1.22 0.37
CA GLY A 203 19.75 1.53 -0.99
C GLY A 203 18.83 0.47 -1.58
N GLU A 204 18.63 -0.67 -0.92
CA GLU A 204 17.75 -1.74 -1.37
C GLU A 204 16.33 -1.22 -1.65
N ILE A 205 15.74 -1.68 -2.74
CA ILE A 205 14.36 -1.38 -3.11
C ILE A 205 13.57 -2.68 -3.26
N ALA A 206 12.30 -2.65 -2.88
CA ALA A 206 11.37 -3.75 -3.10
C ALA A 206 10.15 -3.30 -3.90
N TYR A 207 9.73 -4.11 -4.87
CA TYR A 207 8.64 -3.85 -5.78
C TYR A 207 7.70 -5.04 -5.83
N LYS A 208 6.49 -4.84 -5.30
CA LYS A 208 5.52 -5.92 -5.11
C LYS A 208 4.14 -5.55 -5.65
N ILE A 209 3.51 -6.46 -6.36
CA ILE A 209 2.14 -6.31 -6.85
C ILE A 209 1.39 -7.62 -6.61
N ILE A 210 0.20 -7.52 -6.01
CA ILE A 210 -0.71 -8.64 -5.78
C ILE A 210 -2.05 -8.33 -6.44
N ASN A 211 -2.61 -9.30 -7.18
CA ASN A 211 -4.01 -9.25 -7.59
C ASN A 211 -4.89 -9.39 -6.35
N GLU A 212 -5.66 -8.35 -6.04
CA GLU A 212 -6.43 -8.32 -4.79
C GLU A 212 -7.48 -9.42 -4.71
N THR A 213 -8.15 -9.71 -5.83
CA THR A 213 -9.24 -10.69 -5.88
C THR A 213 -8.73 -12.11 -5.66
N THR A 214 -7.61 -12.45 -6.32
CA THR A 214 -7.10 -13.83 -6.33
C THR A 214 -6.02 -14.08 -5.28
N GLY A 215 -5.42 -13.01 -4.73
CA GLY A 215 -4.23 -13.08 -3.89
C GLY A 215 -2.97 -13.49 -4.66
N ALA A 216 -3.03 -13.61 -5.99
CA ALA A 216 -1.89 -14.01 -6.79
C ALA A 216 -0.82 -12.91 -6.82
N VAL A 217 0.41 -13.28 -6.47
CA VAL A 217 1.58 -12.40 -6.61
C VAL A 217 1.90 -12.26 -8.10
N VAL A 218 1.82 -11.04 -8.62
CA VAL A 218 2.22 -10.69 -9.99
C VAL A 218 3.73 -10.50 -10.06
N ILE A 219 4.29 -9.79 -9.07
CA ILE A 219 5.71 -9.58 -8.91
C ILE A 219 6.01 -9.35 -7.42
N ASP A 220 7.16 -9.83 -6.96
CA ASP A 220 7.72 -9.58 -5.64
C ASP A 220 9.24 -9.68 -5.79
N GLN A 221 9.89 -8.53 -5.97
CA GLN A 221 11.31 -8.47 -6.33
C GLN A 221 12.05 -7.44 -5.50
N PHE A 222 13.31 -7.74 -5.23
CA PHE A 222 14.27 -6.88 -4.55
C PHE A 222 15.40 -6.53 -5.52
N TYR A 223 15.85 -5.29 -5.48
CA TYR A 223 16.96 -4.80 -6.29
C TYR A 223 17.87 -3.90 -5.45
N ASN A 224 19.14 -3.80 -5.84
CA ASN A 224 20.07 -2.86 -5.23
C ASN A 224 19.88 -1.47 -5.86
N GLY A 225 18.98 -0.67 -5.29
CA GLY A 225 18.85 0.73 -5.68
C GLY A 225 20.12 1.53 -5.35
N ALA A 226 20.35 2.60 -6.10
CA ALA A 226 21.50 3.49 -5.89
C ALA A 226 21.15 4.73 -5.03
N GLY A 227 19.99 4.69 -4.36
CA GLY A 227 19.45 5.77 -3.54
C GLY A 227 20.03 5.88 -2.14
N VAL A 228 21.19 5.28 -1.84
CA VAL A 228 21.80 5.26 -0.49
C VAL A 228 21.95 6.67 0.08
N GLY A 229 21.46 6.89 1.30
CA GLY A 229 21.57 8.17 2.01
C GLY A 229 20.77 9.31 1.38
N ALA A 230 19.88 9.05 0.41
CA ALA A 230 19.00 10.07 -0.13
C ALA A 230 18.08 10.64 0.97
N VAL A 231 17.62 11.87 0.80
CA VAL A 231 16.64 12.49 1.70
C VAL A 231 15.32 12.58 0.96
N PRO A 232 14.31 11.76 1.29
CA PRO A 232 13.02 11.77 0.64
C PRO A 232 12.33 13.12 0.86
N ASN A 233 11.78 13.67 -0.22
CA ASN A 233 11.18 14.99 -0.25
C ASN A 233 9.71 14.96 -0.67
N LEU A 234 9.43 14.24 -1.76
CA LEU A 234 8.10 14.22 -2.36
C LEU A 234 7.63 12.78 -2.57
N ALA A 235 6.53 12.43 -1.92
CA ALA A 235 5.71 11.28 -2.29
C ALA A 235 4.45 11.81 -3.00
N ASN A 236 4.24 11.37 -4.24
CA ASN A 236 3.15 11.90 -5.05
C ASN A 236 2.55 10.86 -5.98
N ILE A 237 1.26 11.07 -6.28
CA ILE A 237 0.54 10.33 -7.31
C ILE A 237 0.39 11.25 -8.52
N GLN A 238 0.62 10.72 -9.72
CA GLN A 238 0.46 11.45 -10.97
C GLN A 238 -0.38 10.67 -11.97
N VAL A 239 -1.11 11.41 -12.81
CA VAL A 239 -1.65 10.90 -14.06
C VAL A 239 -1.06 11.70 -15.20
N LEU A 240 -0.20 11.05 -15.99
CA LEU A 240 0.47 11.64 -17.13
C LEU A 240 -0.30 11.36 -18.42
N ALA A 241 -0.34 12.33 -19.33
CA ALA A 241 -0.99 12.23 -20.63
C ALA A 241 -0.41 11.10 -21.53
N VAL A 242 0.91 11.10 -21.73
CA VAL A 242 1.65 10.14 -22.55
C VAL A 242 2.98 9.78 -21.86
N PRO A 243 3.40 8.52 -21.87
CA PRO A 243 4.60 8.08 -21.17
C PRO A 243 5.91 8.49 -21.86
N ASN A 244 5.88 8.80 -23.16
CA ASN A 244 7.05 9.14 -23.98
C ASN A 244 6.72 10.26 -24.98
N THR A 245 7.63 11.22 -25.13
CA THR A 245 7.52 12.38 -26.03
C THR A 245 7.58 12.03 -27.51
N THR A 246 7.95 10.81 -27.89
CA THR A 246 7.94 10.32 -29.28
C THR A 246 6.61 9.74 -29.74
N VAL A 247 5.63 9.56 -28.83
CA VAL A 247 4.30 9.05 -29.16
C VAL A 247 3.39 10.21 -29.55
N ILE A 248 2.83 10.17 -30.77
CA ILE A 248 1.85 11.17 -31.22
C ILE A 248 0.48 10.84 -30.63
N ALA A 249 -0.02 11.80 -29.85
CA ALA A 249 -1.42 12.06 -29.47
C ALA A 249 -2.13 11.00 -28.63
N ASN A 250 -2.17 11.23 -27.31
CA ASN A 250 -3.29 10.73 -26.54
C ASN A 250 -4.54 11.57 -26.85
N THR A 251 -5.60 10.93 -27.33
CA THR A 251 -6.89 11.56 -27.65
C THR A 251 -8.03 11.04 -26.77
N VAL A 252 -7.75 10.02 -25.95
CA VAL A 252 -8.71 9.36 -25.08
C VAL A 252 -8.22 9.48 -23.64
N ALA A 253 -9.05 10.03 -22.76
CA ALA A 253 -8.75 10.02 -21.33
C ALA A 253 -9.12 8.66 -20.72
N ALA A 254 -8.37 8.26 -19.70
CA ALA A 254 -8.75 7.17 -18.81
C ALA A 254 -8.86 7.70 -17.38
N ASN A 255 -9.83 7.17 -16.64
CA ASN A 255 -9.93 7.41 -15.21
C ASN A 255 -9.01 6.42 -14.49
N LEU A 256 -8.16 6.94 -13.61
CA LEU A 256 -7.31 6.11 -12.76
C LEU A 256 -7.80 6.21 -11.33
N LEU A 257 -8.01 5.04 -10.73
CA LEU A 257 -8.53 4.95 -9.38
C LEU A 257 -7.44 4.44 -8.44
N PHE A 258 -7.34 5.09 -7.29
CA PHE A 258 -6.44 4.71 -6.22
C PHE A 258 -7.21 4.66 -4.90
N ASP A 259 -6.80 3.77 -4.02
CA ASP A 259 -7.37 3.65 -2.67
C ASP A 259 -6.30 3.18 -1.67
N ASN A 260 -6.62 3.22 -0.37
CA ASN A 260 -5.83 2.71 0.74
C ASN A 260 -4.36 3.15 0.70
N ILE A 261 -4.15 4.45 0.46
CA ILE A 261 -2.82 5.02 0.31
C ILE A 261 -2.15 5.08 1.68
N GLN A 262 -0.96 4.52 1.79
CA GLN A 262 -0.19 4.44 3.02
C GLN A 262 1.29 4.66 2.76
N LEU A 263 1.88 5.61 3.48
CA LEU A 263 3.32 5.85 3.54
C LEU A 263 3.78 5.69 4.99
N LYS A 264 4.78 4.84 5.23
CA LYS A 264 5.30 4.52 6.57
C LYS A 264 6.82 4.47 6.58
N ALA A 265 7.42 4.80 7.71
CA ALA A 265 8.82 4.52 8.02
C ALA A 265 8.92 3.29 8.94
N THR A 266 9.61 2.25 8.51
CA THR A 266 9.73 0.93 9.16
C THR A 266 11.19 0.54 9.34
N ASP A 267 11.45 -0.47 10.16
CA ASP A 267 12.78 -1.05 10.40
C ASP A 267 13.06 -2.30 9.56
N SER A 268 12.06 -2.75 8.79
CA SER A 268 12.10 -3.93 7.94
C SER A 268 11.15 -3.78 6.75
N ILE A 269 11.46 -4.48 5.65
CA ILE A 269 10.62 -4.54 4.46
C ILE A 269 9.60 -5.68 4.66
N ASP A 270 8.36 -5.34 5.03
CA ASP A 270 7.22 -6.25 5.07
C ASP A 270 6.06 -5.65 4.28
N LEU A 271 6.11 -5.80 2.96
CA LEU A 271 5.15 -5.18 2.05
C LEU A 271 3.85 -5.98 1.94
N LEU A 272 2.73 -5.26 1.98
CA LEU A 272 1.37 -5.77 1.78
C LEU A 272 0.97 -6.81 2.84
N ALA A 273 1.47 -6.65 4.07
CA ALA A 273 1.14 -7.53 5.18
C ALA A 273 -0.36 -7.47 5.50
N VAL A 274 -0.99 -8.62 5.72
CA VAL A 274 -2.44 -8.80 5.93
C VAL A 274 -2.96 -8.10 7.21
N GLY A 275 -2.10 -7.47 8.01
CA GLY A 275 -2.43 -6.77 9.25
C GLY A 275 -2.45 -5.24 9.21
N ASP A 276 -2.04 -4.61 8.10
CA ASP A 276 -1.71 -3.18 8.08
C ASP A 276 -2.68 -2.27 7.30
N VAL A 277 -3.79 -2.86 6.81
CA VAL A 277 -4.98 -2.09 6.47
C VAL A 277 -5.45 -1.43 7.76
N VAL A 278 -5.49 -0.10 7.78
CA VAL A 278 -6.15 0.68 8.83
C VAL A 278 -7.64 0.37 8.72
N ASP A 279 -8.04 -0.78 9.25
CA ASP A 279 -9.40 -1.26 9.24
C ASP A 279 -10.15 -0.47 10.33
N THR A 280 -10.62 0.72 9.96
CA THR A 280 -11.56 1.51 10.76
C THR A 280 -12.99 0.97 10.65
N LYS A 281 -13.23 -0.17 9.99
CA LYS A 281 -14.52 -0.86 10.01
C LYS A 281 -14.64 -1.73 11.26
N SER A 282 -15.07 -1.11 12.37
CA SER A 282 -15.44 -1.76 13.65
C SER A 282 -14.51 -2.92 14.07
N LYS A 283 -13.46 -2.60 14.84
CA LYS A 283 -12.43 -3.53 15.31
C LYS A 283 -13.02 -4.72 16.07
N LEU A 284 -13.33 -5.77 15.33
CA LEU A 284 -13.59 -7.09 15.86
C LEU A 284 -12.25 -7.64 16.37
N SER A 285 -12.19 -8.06 17.62
CA SER A 285 -10.97 -8.50 18.28
C SER A 285 -11.25 -9.69 19.19
N VAL A 286 -10.21 -10.50 19.47
CA VAL A 286 -10.31 -11.65 20.37
C VAL A 286 -9.39 -11.46 21.57
N TYR A 287 -9.89 -11.75 22.77
CA TYR A 287 -9.14 -11.56 24.02
C TYR A 287 -9.62 -12.49 25.14
N PRO A 288 -8.77 -12.83 26.13
CA PRO A 288 -7.33 -12.56 26.16
C PRO A 288 -6.57 -13.40 25.11
N ASN A 289 -5.43 -12.91 24.65
CA ASN A 289 -4.51 -13.68 23.81
C ASN A 289 -3.08 -13.43 24.31
N PRO A 290 -2.40 -14.43 24.89
CA PRO A 290 -2.78 -15.83 25.03
C PRO A 290 -3.95 -16.09 26.01
N PHE A 291 -4.76 -17.13 25.76
CA PHE A 291 -5.89 -17.57 26.59
C PHE A 291 -5.62 -18.90 27.30
N THR A 292 -6.42 -19.24 28.30
CA THR A 292 -6.41 -20.55 28.98
C THR A 292 -7.62 -21.39 28.52
N ASP A 293 -8.81 -21.07 29.01
CA ASP A 293 -10.03 -21.86 28.76
C ASP A 293 -11.05 -21.12 27.92
N VAL A 294 -11.15 -19.79 28.07
CA VAL A 294 -12.15 -18.96 27.41
C VAL A 294 -11.49 -17.90 26.58
N LEU A 295 -11.89 -17.81 25.31
CA LEU A 295 -11.52 -16.74 24.40
C LEU A 295 -12.77 -15.91 24.10
N LYS A 296 -12.71 -14.60 24.32
CA LYS A 296 -13.81 -13.67 24.07
C LYS A 296 -13.67 -12.99 22.72
N ILE A 297 -14.80 -12.60 22.12
CA ILE A 297 -14.86 -11.78 20.90
C ILE A 297 -15.48 -10.42 21.28
N SER A 298 -14.92 -9.31 20.79
CA SER A 298 -15.37 -7.95 21.15
C SER A 298 -16.78 -7.60 20.67
N ASP A 299 -17.26 -8.26 19.62
CA ASP A 299 -18.64 -8.18 19.12
C ASP A 299 -19.00 -9.51 18.46
N VAL A 300 -20.26 -9.90 18.45
CA VAL A 300 -20.75 -11.09 17.71
C VAL A 300 -21.85 -10.76 16.74
N LYS A 301 -22.17 -9.47 16.57
CA LYS A 301 -23.16 -9.00 15.62
C LYS A 301 -22.76 -9.40 14.19
N GLY A 302 -23.68 -10.09 13.51
CA GLY A 302 -23.47 -10.55 12.13
C GLY A 302 -22.55 -11.77 12.00
N VAL A 303 -22.15 -12.43 13.09
CA VAL A 303 -21.42 -13.70 13.04
C VAL A 303 -22.43 -14.84 12.90
N LYS A 304 -22.27 -15.65 11.85
CA LYS A 304 -23.08 -16.83 11.53
C LYS A 304 -22.55 -18.11 12.18
N SER A 305 -21.23 -18.32 12.18
CA SER A 305 -20.60 -19.47 12.86
C SER A 305 -19.15 -19.20 13.21
N VAL A 306 -18.62 -20.00 14.14
CA VAL A 306 -17.23 -19.92 14.59
C VAL A 306 -16.56 -21.28 14.37
N SER A 307 -15.42 -21.31 13.70
CA SER A 307 -14.58 -22.50 13.61
C SER A 307 -13.18 -22.23 14.15
N VAL A 308 -12.56 -23.26 14.71
CA VAL A 308 -11.20 -23.20 15.25
C VAL A 308 -10.37 -24.27 14.57
N ASN A 309 -9.25 -23.86 14.00
CA ASN A 309 -8.32 -24.70 13.26
C ASN A 309 -6.96 -24.74 13.95
N ASP A 310 -6.29 -25.89 13.94
CA ASP A 310 -4.90 -26.00 14.36
C ASP A 310 -3.92 -25.51 13.26
N ILE A 311 -2.62 -25.47 13.56
CA ILE A 311 -1.58 -24.99 12.63
C ILE A 311 -1.48 -25.79 11.32
N SER A 312 -2.04 -27.01 11.27
CA SER A 312 -2.08 -27.82 10.05
C SER A 312 -3.30 -27.53 9.19
N GLY A 313 -4.12 -26.55 9.57
CA GLY A 313 -5.37 -26.20 8.91
C GLY A 313 -6.53 -27.12 9.26
N ARG A 314 -6.32 -28.17 10.06
CA ARG A 314 -7.37 -29.08 10.50
C ARG A 314 -8.32 -28.38 11.47
N GLN A 315 -9.62 -28.43 11.17
CA GLN A 315 -10.66 -27.92 12.06
C GLN A 315 -10.76 -28.80 13.31
N VAL A 316 -10.53 -28.20 14.47
CA VAL A 316 -10.53 -28.88 15.78
C VAL A 316 -11.78 -28.57 16.60
N LYS A 317 -12.50 -27.49 16.30
CA LYS A 317 -13.76 -27.15 16.97
C LYS A 317 -14.67 -26.30 16.08
N THR A 318 -15.97 -26.45 16.28
CA THR A 318 -17.00 -25.59 15.68
C THR A 318 -17.96 -25.18 16.79
N LEU A 319 -18.31 -23.91 16.84
CA LEU A 319 -19.10 -23.30 17.90
C LEU A 319 -20.18 -22.41 17.27
N ALA A 320 -21.31 -22.28 17.97
CA ALA A 320 -22.27 -21.24 17.67
C ALA A 320 -21.67 -19.85 17.99
N PRO A 321 -22.12 -18.78 17.32
CA PRO A 321 -21.72 -17.42 17.64
C PRO A 321 -21.99 -17.09 19.11
N SER A 322 -20.94 -16.74 19.86
CA SER A 322 -21.02 -16.40 21.28
C SER A 322 -19.89 -15.44 21.62
N ALA A 323 -20.17 -14.44 22.46
CA ALA A 323 -19.17 -13.47 22.92
C ALA A 323 -18.06 -14.14 23.74
N GLU A 324 -18.33 -15.32 24.30
CA GLU A 324 -17.37 -16.16 25.00
C GLU A 324 -17.32 -17.55 24.37
N LEU A 325 -16.13 -17.95 23.92
CA LEU A 325 -15.84 -19.24 23.33
C LEU A 325 -15.13 -20.12 24.34
N ASN A 326 -15.77 -21.22 24.75
CA ASN A 326 -15.13 -22.20 25.63
C ASN A 326 -14.25 -23.17 24.81
N LEU A 327 -12.94 -23.03 24.99
CA LEU A 327 -11.87 -23.74 24.31
C LEU A 327 -10.99 -24.53 25.30
N SER A 328 -11.50 -24.86 26.50
CA SER A 328 -10.78 -25.60 27.54
C SER A 328 -10.28 -26.97 27.07
N SER A 329 -11.00 -27.61 26.15
CA SER A 329 -10.66 -28.92 25.57
C SER A 329 -9.45 -28.91 24.62
N LEU A 330 -9.00 -27.73 24.17
CA LEU A 330 -7.82 -27.62 23.29
C LEU A 330 -6.53 -27.81 24.09
N LYS A 331 -5.45 -28.28 23.43
CA LYS A 331 -4.12 -28.33 24.05
C LYS A 331 -3.44 -26.97 23.96
N SER A 332 -2.40 -26.73 24.75
CA SER A 332 -1.52 -25.57 24.58
C SER A 332 -0.98 -25.54 23.15
N GLY A 333 -1.06 -24.40 22.48
CA GLY A 333 -0.68 -24.32 21.07
C GLY A 333 -1.28 -23.13 20.34
N LEU A 334 -0.91 -23.02 19.06
CA LEU A 334 -1.41 -21.97 18.17
C LEU A 334 -2.66 -22.44 17.43
N TYR A 335 -3.67 -21.58 17.39
CA TYR A 335 -4.94 -21.81 16.71
C TYR A 335 -5.33 -20.62 15.85
N ILE A 336 -6.09 -20.90 14.78
CA ILE A 336 -6.77 -19.89 13.97
C ILE A 336 -8.26 -19.99 14.24
N VAL A 337 -8.87 -18.89 14.68
CA VAL A 337 -10.30 -18.77 14.93
C VAL A 337 -10.94 -18.04 13.77
N ASN A 338 -11.79 -18.71 13.01
CA ASN A 338 -12.51 -18.15 11.88
C ASN A 338 -13.95 -17.82 12.28
N LEU A 339 -14.37 -16.59 12.01
CA LEU A 339 -15.74 -16.13 12.15
C LEU A 339 -16.35 -16.04 10.76
N GLN A 340 -17.29 -16.92 10.47
CA GLN A 340 -18.11 -16.82 9.27
C GLN A 340 -19.18 -15.78 9.52
N MET A 341 -19.24 -14.74 8.70
CA MET A 341 -20.22 -13.67 8.82
C MET A 341 -21.51 -14.01 8.03
N GLU A 342 -22.61 -13.36 8.37
CA GLU A 342 -23.91 -13.50 7.68
C GLU A 342 -23.84 -13.04 6.21
N ASP A 343 -22.97 -12.07 5.90
CA ASP A 343 -22.73 -11.56 4.54
C ASP A 343 -21.86 -12.48 3.68
N GLY A 344 -21.39 -13.62 4.22
CA GLY A 344 -20.55 -14.58 3.54
C GLY A 344 -19.04 -14.35 3.70
N SER A 345 -18.61 -13.22 4.26
CA SER A 345 -17.20 -12.96 4.56
C SER A 345 -16.69 -13.83 5.72
N VAL A 346 -15.36 -14.01 5.80
CA VAL A 346 -14.69 -14.74 6.88
C VAL A 346 -13.66 -13.83 7.54
N LYS A 347 -13.76 -13.65 8.86
CA LYS A 347 -12.75 -12.94 9.66
C LYS A 347 -11.94 -13.94 10.49
N SER A 348 -10.62 -13.90 10.36
CA SER A 348 -9.72 -14.87 11.01
C SER A 348 -8.84 -14.22 12.07
N PHE A 349 -8.74 -14.85 13.24
CA PHE A 349 -7.93 -14.38 14.36
C PHE A 349 -6.92 -15.44 14.80
N LYS A 350 -5.68 -15.01 15.02
CA LYS A 350 -4.63 -15.86 15.60
C LYS A 350 -4.79 -15.89 17.13
N ALA A 351 -4.93 -17.08 17.71
CA ALA A 351 -5.08 -17.26 19.16
C ALA A 351 -4.08 -18.27 19.71
N ILE A 352 -3.43 -17.94 20.83
CA ILE A 352 -2.44 -18.79 21.51
C ILE A 352 -3.05 -19.32 22.80
N LYS A 353 -3.13 -20.64 22.93
CA LYS A 353 -3.52 -21.30 24.18
C LYS A 353 -2.29 -21.60 25.04
N LYS A 354 -2.33 -21.18 26.30
CA LYS A 354 -1.31 -21.50 27.32
C LYS A 354 -1.40 -22.94 27.78
#